data_AF-A0A7S0NNV4-F1
#
_entry.id   AF-A0A7S0NNV4-F1
#
_cell.length_a   1.000
_cell.length_b   1.000
_cell.length_c   1.000
_cell.angle_alpha   90.00
_cell.angle_beta   90.00
_cell.angle_gamma   90.00
#
_symmetry.space_group_name_H-M   'P 1'
#
loop_
_entity.id
_entity.type
_entity.pdbx_description
1 polymer ?
#
loop_
_entity_poly.entity_id
_entity_poly.type
_entity_poly.pdbx_seq_one_letter_code
_entity_poly.pdbx_strand_id
1 'polypeptide(L)'
;MPAESGPSFRFEARRARLDWRLLHSVDVDRLMRENDLDMLETTLETVAFGDVTVEDSRNLTVNNSRKILRLAQCQVEYLLHVQETLVAHKERLRRCAEEAQRECIDAKSRLKHERVRAKELKRELRTARKALRTYEVLEQIRSGKPLEEILTGAIVFAGPDGEGSIAPGAGHSVRMSTQTMDASVLPTLAALASKAEPSGDGGDDGGGGGERPESPDVMAAKAAARAMERLAAEKDFERQAASAVEAANAARAEKEAAERARAEAVEALREANETAERSLRDQADAFERTMLSMEEQLRRAQTAAEEARARAETEIADARRERETFAAESRAREQRETSAMRAEIDALKLSLGDSNSSDALVQSASALAAAKAALAATEQRLADQEAHDADAIADLRVRLNEKQRELDEARTRLKTLEEQLVSVAVAAAHPPSVIGTPHGTPHSTPGPPPPRSPYGVGHATP
;
A
#
# COMPACT_ATOMS: atom_id res chain seq x y z
N MET A 1 -2.20 -1.13 -10.79
CA MET A 1 -0.88 -0.84 -11.37
C MET A 1 -0.77 -1.62 -12.67
N PRO A 2 -0.54 -0.99 -13.82
CA PRO A 2 -0.32 -1.73 -15.06
C PRO A 2 0.98 -2.52 -14.91
N ALA A 3 0.97 -3.79 -15.33
CA ALA A 3 2.20 -4.57 -15.42
C ALA A 3 3.05 -3.95 -16.54
N GLU A 4 4.17 -3.32 -16.18
CA GLU A 4 5.18 -2.93 -17.15
C GLU A 4 5.74 -4.22 -17.78
N SER A 5 5.21 -4.59 -18.94
CA SER A 5 5.78 -5.63 -19.77
C SER A 5 7.06 -5.08 -20.37
N GLY A 6 8.19 -5.43 -19.76
CA GLY A 6 9.51 -5.13 -20.30
C GLY A 6 9.66 -5.64 -21.75
N PRO A 7 10.65 -5.12 -22.48
CA PRO A 7 10.88 -5.50 -23.88
C PRO A 7 11.03 -7.02 -24.00
N SER A 8 10.38 -7.60 -25.01
CA SER A 8 10.45 -9.04 -25.31
C SER A 8 11.85 -9.43 -25.79
N PHE A 9 12.34 -10.58 -25.34
CA PHE A 9 13.65 -11.11 -25.76
C PHE A 9 13.69 -11.33 -27.28
N ARG A 10 14.77 -10.84 -27.91
CA ARG A 10 15.08 -11.07 -29.32
C ARG A 10 16.58 -11.28 -29.47
N PHE A 11 16.97 -12.23 -30.30
CA PHE A 11 18.37 -12.39 -30.68
C PHE A 11 18.84 -11.17 -31.45
N GLU A 12 20.01 -10.65 -31.08
CA GLU A 12 20.65 -9.56 -31.80
C GLU A 12 21.37 -10.08 -33.06
N ALA A 13 21.37 -9.28 -34.12
CA ALA A 13 22.11 -9.60 -35.33
C ALA A 13 23.61 -9.50 -35.03
N ARG A 14 24.34 -10.62 -35.19
CA ARG A 14 25.79 -10.65 -35.06
C ARG A 14 26.39 -9.86 -36.22
N ARG A 15 27.12 -8.79 -35.93
CA ARG A 15 27.67 -7.86 -36.93
C ARG A 15 29.16 -7.59 -36.74
N ALA A 16 29.74 -7.98 -35.60
CA ALA A 16 31.13 -7.74 -35.26
C ALA A 16 31.98 -9.00 -35.50
N ARG A 17 33.21 -8.79 -35.95
CA ARG A 17 34.24 -9.84 -35.99
C ARG A 17 34.66 -10.24 -34.58
N LEU A 18 35.18 -11.45 -34.43
CA LEU A 18 35.73 -11.91 -33.15
C LEU A 18 37.02 -11.14 -32.82
N ASP A 19 37.14 -10.61 -31.60
CA ASP A 19 38.42 -10.10 -31.08
C ASP A 19 39.35 -11.27 -30.74
N TRP A 20 40.05 -11.74 -31.76
CA TRP A 20 41.03 -12.80 -31.63
C TRP A 20 42.18 -12.41 -30.68
N ARG A 21 42.57 -11.15 -30.58
CA ARG A 21 43.66 -10.73 -29.68
C ARG A 21 43.26 -10.97 -28.23
N LEU A 22 42.04 -10.59 -27.88
CA LEU A 22 41.46 -10.88 -26.57
C LEU A 22 41.33 -12.39 -26.36
N LEU A 23 40.70 -13.11 -27.29
CA LEU A 23 40.50 -14.56 -27.16
C LEU A 23 41.81 -15.34 -27.02
N HIS A 24 42.90 -14.96 -27.68
CA HIS A 24 44.19 -15.63 -27.53
C HIS A 24 44.82 -15.40 -26.16
N SER A 25 44.64 -14.21 -25.56
CA SER A 25 45.18 -13.88 -24.23
C SER A 25 44.55 -14.65 -23.07
N VAL A 26 43.34 -15.19 -23.25
CA VAL A 26 42.61 -15.92 -22.21
C VAL A 26 43.21 -17.31 -22.00
N ASP A 27 43.50 -17.71 -20.77
CA ASP A 27 43.72 -19.12 -20.42
C ASP A 27 42.43 -19.67 -19.77
N VAL A 28 41.71 -20.53 -20.50
CA VAL A 28 40.42 -21.07 -20.05
C VAL A 28 40.59 -21.99 -18.85
N ASP A 29 41.67 -22.77 -18.78
CA ASP A 29 41.90 -23.67 -17.66
C ASP A 29 42.25 -22.89 -16.40
N ARG A 30 42.98 -21.79 -16.55
CA ARG A 30 43.25 -20.85 -15.44
C ARG A 30 41.98 -20.14 -14.99
N LEU A 31 41.18 -19.62 -15.93
CA LEU A 31 39.91 -18.96 -15.66
C LEU A 31 38.98 -19.86 -14.82
N MET A 32 38.84 -21.13 -15.19
CA MET A 32 38.02 -22.09 -14.46
C MET A 32 38.57 -22.42 -13.05
N ARG A 33 39.90 -22.51 -12.89
CA ARG A 33 40.52 -22.81 -11.58
C ARG A 33 40.46 -21.63 -10.61
N GLU A 34 40.68 -20.42 -11.12
CA GLU A 34 40.75 -19.20 -10.32
C GLU A 34 39.39 -18.50 -10.20
N ASN A 35 38.39 -18.96 -10.95
CA ASN A 35 37.07 -18.35 -11.07
C ASN A 35 37.17 -16.85 -11.39
N ASP A 36 38.01 -16.52 -12.38
CA ASP A 36 38.29 -15.16 -12.82
C ASP A 36 37.10 -14.62 -13.64
N LEU A 37 36.11 -14.09 -12.92
CA LEU A 37 34.88 -13.54 -13.49
C LEU A 37 35.14 -12.28 -14.31
N ASP A 38 36.11 -11.45 -13.91
CA ASP A 38 36.47 -10.22 -14.62
C ASP A 38 36.94 -10.54 -16.04
N MET A 39 37.78 -11.59 -16.17
CA MET A 39 38.22 -12.06 -17.48
C MET A 39 37.09 -12.70 -18.29
N LEU A 40 36.19 -13.46 -17.63
CA LEU A 40 35.05 -14.09 -18.28
C LEU A 40 34.07 -13.04 -18.85
N GLU A 41 33.77 -11.99 -18.08
CA GLU A 41 32.92 -10.87 -18.47
C GLU A 41 33.52 -10.08 -19.63
N THR A 42 34.82 -9.83 -19.60
CA THR A 42 35.52 -9.12 -20.69
C THR A 42 35.40 -9.87 -22.03
N THR A 43 35.35 -11.21 -22.00
CA THR A 43 35.19 -12.02 -23.23
C THR A 43 33.73 -12.22 -23.67
N LEU A 44 32.76 -11.84 -22.84
CA LEU A 44 31.33 -12.11 -23.05
C LEU A 44 30.80 -11.51 -24.34
N GLU A 45 31.08 -10.23 -24.57
CA GLU A 45 30.56 -9.50 -25.73
C GLU A 45 31.08 -10.10 -27.05
N THR A 46 32.38 -10.39 -27.11
CA THR A 46 33.02 -10.99 -28.29
C THR A 46 32.46 -12.39 -28.57
N VAL A 47 32.29 -13.23 -27.56
CA VAL A 47 31.80 -14.61 -27.75
C VAL A 47 30.29 -14.67 -28.03
N ALA A 48 29.48 -13.79 -27.42
CA ALA A 48 28.03 -13.79 -27.58
C ALA A 48 27.58 -13.17 -28.91
N PHE A 49 28.19 -12.06 -29.33
CA PHE A 49 27.75 -11.26 -30.48
C PHE A 49 28.69 -11.32 -31.69
N GLY A 50 29.84 -11.96 -31.55
CA GLY A 50 30.79 -12.16 -32.65
C GLY A 50 30.23 -13.07 -33.75
N ASP A 51 30.37 -12.66 -35.00
CA ASP A 51 29.92 -13.42 -36.16
C ASP A 51 31.01 -14.38 -36.63
N VAL A 52 30.85 -15.66 -36.28
CA VAL A 52 31.76 -16.75 -36.68
C VAL A 52 31.72 -16.99 -38.20
N THR A 53 30.65 -16.61 -38.90
CA THR A 53 30.46 -16.94 -40.33
C THR A 53 31.31 -16.09 -41.26
N VAL A 54 31.76 -14.93 -40.80
CA VAL A 54 32.60 -13.98 -41.57
C VAL A 54 34.08 -14.08 -41.24
N GLU A 55 34.48 -15.03 -40.38
CA GLU A 55 35.87 -15.18 -39.93
C GLU A 55 36.74 -15.97 -40.90
N ASP A 56 38.02 -15.58 -40.96
CA ASP A 56 39.02 -16.27 -41.79
C ASP A 56 39.24 -17.70 -41.29
N SER A 57 39.31 -18.67 -42.21
CA SER A 57 39.53 -20.09 -41.87
C SER A 57 40.84 -20.34 -41.11
N ARG A 58 41.80 -19.42 -41.20
CA ARG A 58 43.07 -19.45 -40.45
C ARG A 58 42.86 -19.23 -38.94
N ASN A 59 41.82 -18.48 -38.56
CA ASN A 59 41.52 -18.19 -37.17
C ASN A 59 40.58 -19.24 -36.56
N LEU A 60 39.73 -19.88 -37.38
CA LEU A 60 38.80 -20.94 -36.98
C LEU A 60 39.45 -22.34 -36.93
N THR A 61 40.64 -22.44 -36.33
CA THR A 61 41.28 -23.73 -36.10
C THR A 61 40.51 -24.57 -35.08
N VAL A 62 40.69 -25.89 -35.10
CA VAL A 62 40.04 -26.81 -34.14
C VAL A 62 40.28 -26.39 -32.68
N ASN A 63 41.48 -25.90 -32.37
CA ASN A 63 41.84 -25.45 -31.02
C ASN A 63 41.12 -24.15 -30.65
N ASN A 64 41.04 -23.19 -31.56
CA ASN A 64 40.36 -21.91 -31.34
C ASN A 64 38.84 -22.09 -31.22
N SER A 65 38.24 -22.93 -32.06
CA SER A 65 36.83 -23.28 -31.97
C SER A 65 36.50 -24.01 -30.66
N ARG A 66 37.38 -24.92 -30.20
CA ARG A 66 37.25 -25.55 -28.88
C ARG A 66 37.34 -24.52 -27.75
N LYS A 67 38.26 -23.56 -27.86
CA LYS A 67 38.43 -22.49 -26.85
C LYS A 67 37.19 -21.61 -26.74
N ILE A 68 36.64 -21.17 -27.88
CA ILE A 68 35.40 -20.39 -27.93
C ILE A 68 34.24 -21.19 -27.34
N LEU A 69 34.10 -22.47 -27.70
CA LEU A 69 33.04 -23.32 -27.14
C LEU A 69 33.17 -23.47 -25.62
N ARG A 70 34.39 -23.68 -25.11
CA ARG A 70 34.62 -23.76 -23.66
C ARG A 70 34.33 -22.43 -22.95
N LEU A 71 34.72 -21.30 -23.54
CA LEU A 71 34.36 -19.98 -23.01
C LEU A 71 32.84 -19.76 -23.01
N ALA A 72 32.15 -20.14 -24.09
CA ALA A 72 30.70 -20.08 -24.15
C ALA A 72 30.04 -20.96 -23.08
N GLN A 73 30.60 -22.15 -22.79
CA GLN A 73 30.13 -23.00 -21.69
C GLN A 73 30.29 -22.29 -20.34
N CYS A 74 31.47 -21.73 -20.05
CA CYS A 74 31.70 -20.97 -18.81
C CYS A 74 30.77 -19.75 -18.70
N GLN A 75 30.53 -19.04 -19.80
CA GLN A 75 29.61 -17.90 -19.85
C GLN A 75 28.17 -18.32 -19.59
N VAL A 76 27.70 -19.44 -20.16
CA VAL A 76 26.36 -19.99 -19.91
C VAL A 76 26.21 -20.41 -18.45
N GLU A 77 27.21 -21.09 -17.88
CA GLU A 77 27.22 -21.48 -16.46
C GLU A 77 27.17 -20.25 -15.54
N TYR A 78 27.97 -19.22 -15.83
CA TYR A 78 27.96 -17.96 -15.09
C TYR A 78 26.61 -17.24 -15.20
N LEU A 79 26.06 -17.10 -16.40
CA LEU A 79 24.77 -16.44 -16.62
C LEU A 79 23.62 -17.19 -15.94
N LEU A 80 23.65 -18.52 -15.93
CA LEU A 80 22.66 -19.33 -15.20
C LEU A 80 22.78 -19.09 -13.68
N HIS A 81 24.00 -19.04 -13.14
CA HIS A 81 24.23 -18.72 -11.73
C HIS A 81 23.74 -17.30 -11.37
N VAL A 82 24.02 -16.32 -12.22
CA VAL A 82 23.52 -14.93 -12.06
C VAL A 82 22.00 -14.91 -12.11
N GLN A 83 21.37 -15.64 -13.03
CA GLN A 83 19.92 -15.74 -13.13
C GLN A 83 19.31 -16.32 -11.86
N GLU A 84 19.82 -17.45 -11.37
CA GLU A 84 19.35 -18.09 -10.13
C GLU A 84 19.51 -17.15 -8.92
N THR A 85 20.65 -16.48 -8.82
CA THR A 85 20.94 -15.52 -7.74
C THR A 85 20.00 -14.32 -7.79
N LEU A 86 19.77 -13.75 -8.97
CA LEU A 86 18.83 -12.65 -9.17
C LEU A 86 17.38 -13.08 -8.86
N VAL A 87 16.97 -14.29 -9.24
CA VAL A 87 15.66 -14.83 -8.88
C VAL A 87 15.54 -14.99 -7.36
N ALA A 88 16.53 -15.58 -6.70
CA ALA A 88 16.54 -15.74 -5.25
C ALA A 88 16.50 -14.38 -4.52
N HIS A 89 17.25 -13.39 -5.00
CA HIS A 89 17.23 -12.03 -4.47
C HIS A 89 15.89 -11.33 -4.70
N LYS A 90 15.30 -11.47 -5.89
CA LYS A 90 13.97 -10.96 -6.21
C LYS A 90 12.92 -11.55 -5.27
N GLU A 91 12.93 -12.86 -5.06
CA GLU A 91 11.99 -13.53 -4.15
C GLU A 91 12.20 -13.10 -2.69
N ARG A 92 13.45 -12.93 -2.25
CA ARG A 92 13.74 -12.40 -0.91
C ARG A 92 13.22 -10.97 -0.74
N LEU A 93 13.51 -10.08 -1.70
CA LEU A 93 13.04 -8.69 -1.67
C LEU A 93 11.51 -8.63 -1.71
N ARG A 94 10.88 -9.49 -2.52
CA ARG A 94 9.42 -9.64 -2.56
C ARG A 94 8.86 -10.03 -1.19
N ARG A 95 9.43 -11.04 -0.52
CA ARG A 95 9.00 -11.45 0.83
C ARG A 95 9.15 -10.32 1.84
N CYS A 96 10.30 -9.65 1.86
CA CYS A 96 10.51 -8.49 2.74
C CYS A 96 9.50 -7.37 2.48
N ALA A 97 9.16 -7.11 1.21
CA ALA A 97 8.14 -6.12 0.86
C ALA A 97 6.73 -6.54 1.31
N GLU A 98 6.38 -7.82 1.13
CA GLU A 98 5.09 -8.37 1.59
C GLU A 98 4.98 -8.35 3.12
N GLU A 99 6.06 -8.67 3.85
CA GLU A 99 6.14 -8.60 5.31
C GLU A 99 5.98 -7.15 5.80
N ALA A 100 6.76 -6.21 5.26
CA ALA A 100 6.65 -4.79 5.61
C ALA A 100 5.25 -4.23 5.30
N GLN A 101 4.61 -4.69 4.21
CA GLN A 101 3.24 -4.31 3.88
C GLN A 101 2.25 -4.82 4.92
N ARG A 102 2.38 -6.08 5.36
CA ARG A 102 1.52 -6.66 6.42
C ARG A 102 1.70 -5.91 7.74
N GLU A 103 2.94 -5.65 8.15
CA GLU A 103 3.24 -4.88 9.35
C GLU A 103 2.64 -3.47 9.31
N CYS A 104 2.70 -2.81 8.14
CA CYS A 104 2.08 -1.49 7.93
C CYS A 104 0.55 -1.55 8.08
N ILE A 105 -0.10 -2.57 7.50
CA ILE A 105 -1.55 -2.76 7.62
C ILE A 105 -1.94 -3.00 9.09
N ASP A 106 -1.21 -3.88 9.78
CA ASP A 106 -1.46 -4.21 11.17
C ASP A 106 -1.25 -2.99 12.09
N ALA A 107 -0.15 -2.25 11.90
CA ALA A 107 0.12 -1.02 12.65
C ALA A 107 -0.98 0.04 12.43
N LYS A 108 -1.43 0.25 11.18
CA LYS A 108 -2.56 1.14 10.85
C LYS A 108 -3.84 0.72 11.56
N SER A 109 -4.11 -0.58 11.58
CA SER A 109 -5.30 -1.12 12.25
C SER A 109 -5.24 -0.83 13.76
N ARG A 110 -4.12 -1.11 14.43
CA ARG A 110 -3.92 -0.86 15.87
C ARG A 110 -4.07 0.62 16.21
N LEU A 111 -3.47 1.49 15.39
CA LEU A 111 -3.60 2.94 15.53
C LEU A 111 -5.07 3.37 15.46
N LYS A 112 -5.85 2.85 14.50
CA LYS A 112 -7.28 3.17 14.39
C LYS A 112 -8.05 2.75 15.64
N HIS A 113 -7.80 1.55 16.18
CA HIS A 113 -8.45 1.07 17.39
C HIS A 113 -8.12 1.93 18.61
N GLU A 114 -6.84 2.25 18.83
CA GLU A 114 -6.44 3.11 19.95
C GLU A 114 -6.99 4.54 19.80
N ARG A 115 -7.17 5.05 18.56
CA ARG A 115 -7.78 6.38 18.32
C ARG A 115 -9.25 6.39 18.72
N VAL A 116 -9.98 5.30 18.45
CA VAL A 116 -11.38 5.15 18.86
C VAL A 116 -11.46 5.05 20.38
N ARG A 117 -10.63 4.19 20.99
CA ARG A 117 -10.57 4.01 22.45
C ARG A 117 -10.27 5.31 23.18
N ALA A 118 -9.31 6.11 22.71
CA ALA A 118 -9.01 7.41 23.29
C ALA A 118 -10.20 8.39 23.21
N LYS A 119 -10.99 8.36 22.12
CA LYS A 119 -12.20 9.18 22.00
C LYS A 119 -13.30 8.74 22.97
N GLU A 120 -13.48 7.43 23.15
CA GLU A 120 -14.45 6.86 24.08
C GLU A 120 -14.09 7.20 25.53
N LEU A 121 -12.83 7.00 25.93
CA LEU A 121 -12.34 7.39 27.24
C LEU A 121 -12.52 8.90 27.48
N LYS A 122 -12.27 9.76 26.46
CA LYS A 122 -12.52 11.21 26.58
C LYS A 122 -14.01 11.52 26.84
N ARG A 123 -14.94 10.74 26.29
CA ARG A 123 -16.39 10.89 26.54
C ARG A 123 -16.76 10.41 27.94
N GLU A 124 -16.31 9.22 28.35
CA GLU A 124 -16.56 8.68 29.70
C GLU A 124 -16.05 9.64 30.78
N LEU A 125 -14.85 10.19 30.58
CA LEU A 125 -14.24 11.17 31.46
C LEU A 125 -15.08 12.45 31.53
N ARG A 126 -15.61 12.95 30.41
CA ARG A 126 -16.55 14.09 30.40
C ARG A 126 -17.82 13.78 31.19
N THR A 127 -18.39 12.60 31.04
CA THR A 127 -19.58 12.17 31.78
C THR A 127 -19.31 12.06 33.28
N ALA A 128 -18.18 11.43 33.66
CA ALA A 128 -17.75 11.33 35.06
C ALA A 128 -17.51 12.70 35.70
N ARG A 129 -16.90 13.66 34.98
CA ARG A 129 -16.74 15.05 35.43
C ARG A 129 -18.08 15.74 35.67
N LYS A 130 -19.05 15.58 34.77
CA LYS A 130 -20.39 16.15 34.93
C LYS A 130 -21.11 15.57 36.15
N ALA A 131 -21.02 14.25 36.34
CA ALA A 131 -21.56 13.59 37.52
C ALA A 131 -20.93 14.12 38.80
N LEU A 132 -19.59 14.15 38.88
CA LEU A 132 -18.87 14.68 40.05
C LEU A 132 -19.27 16.13 40.38
N ARG A 133 -19.31 17.02 39.37
CA ARG A 133 -19.77 18.41 39.57
C ARG A 133 -21.19 18.50 40.12
N THR A 134 -22.08 17.62 39.67
CA THR A 134 -23.46 17.58 40.17
C THR A 134 -23.48 17.23 41.66
N TYR A 135 -22.73 16.20 42.06
CA TYR A 135 -22.63 15.79 43.46
C TYR A 135 -21.93 16.85 44.33
N GLU A 136 -20.87 17.51 43.84
CA GLU A 136 -20.19 18.60 44.55
C GLU A 136 -21.09 19.82 44.76
N VAL A 137 -21.93 20.18 43.77
CA VAL A 137 -22.92 21.26 43.93
C VAL A 137 -23.98 20.88 44.98
N LEU A 138 -24.45 19.63 44.98
CA LEU A 138 -25.40 19.15 45.99
C LEU A 138 -24.80 19.19 47.40
N GLU A 139 -23.50 18.90 47.54
CA GLU A 139 -22.76 19.04 48.80
C GLU A 139 -22.63 20.52 49.22
N GLN A 140 -22.33 21.43 48.28
CA GLN A 140 -22.18 22.86 48.56
C GLN A 140 -23.49 23.52 49.00
N ILE A 141 -24.61 23.20 48.33
CA ILE A 141 -25.95 23.66 48.73
C ILE A 141 -26.27 23.17 50.15
N ARG A 142 -25.88 21.95 50.49
CA ARG A 142 -26.08 21.37 51.83
C ARG A 142 -25.22 22.03 52.90
N SER A 143 -23.99 22.44 52.57
CA SER A 143 -23.08 23.17 53.46
C SER A 143 -23.52 24.60 53.82
N GLY A 144 -24.69 25.05 53.32
CA GLY A 144 -25.27 26.35 53.64
C GLY A 144 -24.75 27.51 52.78
N LYS A 145 -24.00 27.22 51.71
CA LYS A 145 -23.57 28.26 50.77
C LYS A 145 -24.77 28.76 49.95
N PRO A 146 -24.98 30.08 49.84
CA PRO A 146 -26.10 30.61 49.08
C PRO A 146 -25.98 30.24 47.59
N LEU A 147 -27.10 29.86 46.98
CA LEU A 147 -27.17 29.33 45.62
C LEU A 147 -26.62 30.31 44.57
N GLU A 148 -26.73 31.63 44.81
CA GLU A 148 -26.19 32.67 43.92
C GLU A 148 -24.65 32.62 43.82
N GLU A 149 -23.95 32.33 44.93
CA GLU A 149 -22.49 32.25 45.00
C GLU A 149 -21.96 30.96 44.35
N ILE A 150 -22.73 29.85 44.49
CA ILE A 150 -22.44 28.56 43.85
C ILE A 150 -22.59 28.67 42.33
N LEU A 151 -23.65 29.32 41.86
CA LEU A 151 -23.93 29.49 40.42
C LEU A 151 -22.96 30.49 39.77
N THR A 152 -22.60 31.60 40.44
CA THR A 152 -21.58 32.53 39.91
C THR A 152 -20.20 31.88 39.81
N GLY A 153 -19.82 31.01 40.76
CA GLY A 153 -18.59 30.22 40.65
C GLY A 153 -18.61 29.16 39.53
N ALA A 154 -19.77 28.54 39.28
CA ALA A 154 -19.94 27.51 38.25
C ALA A 154 -19.94 28.08 36.81
N ILE A 155 -20.45 29.30 36.62
CA ILE A 155 -20.52 29.98 35.31
C ILE A 155 -19.11 30.37 34.80
N VAL A 156 -18.16 30.65 35.69
CA VAL A 156 -16.78 31.03 35.31
C VAL A 156 -15.96 29.83 34.78
N PHE A 157 -16.37 28.59 35.06
CA PHE A 157 -15.65 27.37 34.65
C PHE A 157 -16.37 26.55 33.55
N ALA A 158 -17.47 27.08 33.02
CA ALA A 158 -18.28 26.49 31.95
C ALA A 158 -18.06 27.22 30.61
N GLY A 159 -16.80 27.45 30.24
CA GLY A 159 -16.47 27.75 28.84
C GLY A 159 -16.75 26.52 27.96
N PRO A 160 -17.38 26.66 26.78
CA PRO A 160 -17.68 25.51 25.91
C PRO A 160 -16.42 24.82 25.36
N ASP A 161 -15.32 25.56 25.22
CA ASP A 161 -14.14 25.07 24.49
C ASP A 161 -12.84 25.48 25.20
N GLY A 162 -12.27 24.55 25.97
CA GLY A 162 -10.90 24.62 26.47
C GLY A 162 -9.89 23.98 25.49
N GLU A 163 -10.05 24.19 24.19
CA GLU A 163 -9.04 23.84 23.17
C GLU A 163 -8.87 25.02 22.20
N GLY A 164 -7.65 25.55 22.15
CA GLY A 164 -7.27 26.70 21.33
C GLY A 164 -7.40 26.42 19.83
N SER A 165 -8.06 27.37 19.17
CA SER A 165 -8.20 27.53 17.73
C SER A 165 -6.84 27.50 16.99
N ILE A 166 -6.73 26.65 15.97
CA ILE A 166 -5.83 26.88 14.83
C ILE A 166 -6.74 27.19 13.64
N ALA A 167 -6.52 28.39 13.09
CA ALA A 167 -7.27 29.01 12.01
C ALA A 167 -7.31 28.16 10.72
N PRO A 168 -8.36 28.31 9.90
CA PRO A 168 -8.38 27.79 8.54
C PRO A 168 -7.55 28.71 7.63
N GLY A 169 -6.44 28.18 7.12
CA GLY A 169 -5.59 28.85 6.14
C GLY A 169 -6.30 29.01 4.80
N ALA A 170 -6.24 30.23 4.29
CA ALA A 170 -6.84 30.69 3.06
C ALA A 170 -6.28 30.02 1.79
N GLY A 171 -7.19 29.79 0.84
CA GLY A 171 -7.08 30.07 -0.59
C GLY A 171 -5.81 29.67 -1.35
N HIS A 172 -5.95 28.72 -2.27
CA HIS A 172 -5.35 28.81 -3.60
C HIS A 172 -6.40 28.40 -4.65
N SER A 173 -7.03 29.41 -5.25
CA SER A 173 -7.71 29.30 -6.54
C SER A 173 -6.69 29.72 -7.60
N VAL A 174 -6.24 28.77 -8.44
CA VAL A 174 -5.54 29.08 -9.70
C VAL A 174 -6.05 28.13 -10.78
N ARG A 175 -7.00 28.67 -11.54
CA ARG A 175 -7.03 28.78 -13.01
C ARG A 175 -6.69 27.55 -13.84
N MET A 176 -7.75 27.03 -14.45
CA MET A 176 -7.76 26.33 -15.73
C MET A 176 -6.94 27.06 -16.79
N SER A 177 -6.12 26.31 -17.53
CA SER A 177 -5.52 26.75 -18.79
C SER A 177 -5.74 25.66 -19.84
N THR A 178 -6.72 25.89 -20.70
CA THR A 178 -6.88 25.25 -22.01
C THR A 178 -6.02 26.02 -23.02
N GLN A 179 -5.07 25.35 -23.66
CA GLN A 179 -4.32 25.89 -24.80
C GLN A 179 -4.02 24.70 -25.73
N THR A 180 -4.93 24.41 -26.66
CA THR A 180 -4.81 24.71 -28.11
C THR A 180 -3.52 24.16 -28.73
N MET A 181 -3.70 23.05 -29.45
CA MET A 181 -2.78 22.52 -30.46
C MET A 181 -2.49 23.58 -31.52
N ASP A 182 -1.22 23.77 -31.83
CA ASP A 182 -0.79 24.52 -33.01
C ASP A 182 -0.27 23.56 -34.08
N ALA A 183 -0.55 23.92 -35.32
CA ALA A 183 -0.30 23.13 -36.52
C ALA A 183 0.91 23.66 -37.29
N SER A 184 1.50 22.77 -38.09
CA SER A 184 2.55 22.99 -39.09
C SER A 184 4.00 23.02 -38.56
N VAL A 185 4.87 22.14 -39.10
CA VAL A 185 5.91 22.48 -40.10
C VAL A 185 6.29 21.17 -40.85
N LEU A 186 6.51 21.33 -42.16
CA LEU A 186 6.70 20.34 -43.24
C LEU A 186 7.84 19.30 -43.07
N PRO A 187 7.78 18.15 -43.79
CA PRO A 187 8.94 17.31 -44.09
C PRO A 187 9.70 17.82 -45.33
N THR A 188 11.01 17.97 -45.19
CA THR A 188 11.95 18.43 -46.23
C THR A 188 12.34 17.30 -47.17
N LEU A 189 11.98 17.50 -48.44
CA LEU A 189 12.68 17.19 -49.71
C LEU A 189 13.41 15.86 -49.92
N ALA A 190 12.96 15.20 -50.99
CA ALA A 190 13.76 14.46 -51.94
C ALA A 190 15.02 15.21 -52.40
N ALA A 191 16.15 14.51 -52.42
CA ALA A 191 17.11 14.49 -53.52
C ALA A 191 18.29 13.58 -53.13
N LEU A 192 18.61 12.61 -53.99
CA LEU A 192 19.99 12.34 -54.41
C LEU A 192 19.94 11.36 -55.59
N ALA A 193 19.87 11.96 -56.78
CA ALA A 193 20.41 11.37 -57.99
C ALA A 193 21.87 11.84 -58.16
N SER A 194 22.61 11.13 -59.01
CA SER A 194 24.01 11.30 -59.45
C SER A 194 25.04 10.49 -58.62
N LYS A 195 25.66 9.43 -59.16
CA LYS A 195 26.61 9.29 -60.29
C LYS A 195 28.07 9.52 -59.84
N ALA A 196 28.82 8.43 -59.75
CA ALA A 196 30.28 8.35 -59.85
C ALA A 196 30.62 6.86 -60.11
N GLU A 197 30.91 6.44 -61.34
CA GLU A 197 32.22 6.44 -62.03
C GLU A 197 32.91 5.05 -61.90
N PRO A 198 33.49 4.52 -63.00
CA PRO A 198 34.09 3.19 -63.05
C PRO A 198 35.57 3.25 -62.66
N SER A 199 35.98 2.43 -61.69
CA SER A 199 37.40 2.19 -61.40
C SER A 199 37.89 1.00 -62.22
N GLY A 200 38.73 1.30 -63.21
CA GLY A 200 39.63 0.31 -63.80
C GLY A 200 40.82 0.04 -62.89
N ASP A 201 41.22 -1.23 -62.82
CA ASP A 201 42.52 -1.79 -62.45
C ASP A 201 42.38 -3.29 -62.78
N GLY A 202 43.27 -4.03 -63.45
CA GLY A 202 44.72 -3.93 -63.62
C GLY A 202 45.30 -5.31 -63.25
N GLY A 203 46.03 -5.95 -64.18
CA GLY A 203 46.77 -7.22 -63.98
C GLY A 203 46.22 -8.38 -64.83
N ASP A 204 46.80 -8.71 -66.00
CA ASP A 204 48.06 -9.47 -66.20
C ASP A 204 47.88 -10.94 -65.75
N ASP A 205 47.92 -11.97 -66.61
CA ASP A 205 49.05 -12.51 -67.37
C ASP A 205 48.44 -13.50 -68.41
N GLY A 206 48.85 -13.55 -69.68
CA GLY A 206 50.00 -14.34 -70.11
C GLY A 206 49.58 -15.69 -70.73
N GLY A 207 49.71 -15.86 -72.06
CA GLY A 207 49.56 -17.18 -72.69
C GLY A 207 49.24 -17.18 -74.19
N GLY A 208 50.26 -17.02 -75.03
CA GLY A 208 50.13 -17.07 -76.48
C GLY A 208 49.83 -18.46 -77.06
N GLY A 209 49.15 -18.47 -78.20
CA GLY A 209 48.99 -19.63 -79.08
C GLY A 209 48.41 -19.17 -80.42
N GLY A 210 49.20 -19.25 -81.49
CA GLY A 210 48.89 -18.65 -82.79
C GLY A 210 47.63 -19.21 -83.46
N GLU A 211 46.72 -18.31 -83.84
CA GLU A 211 45.58 -18.64 -84.68
C GLU A 211 45.92 -18.43 -86.16
N ARG A 212 45.74 -19.49 -86.95
CA ARG A 212 45.57 -19.41 -88.41
C ARG A 212 44.29 -18.62 -88.72
N PRO A 213 44.24 -17.85 -89.81
CA PRO A 213 43.00 -17.17 -90.20
C PRO A 213 41.89 -18.20 -90.47
N GLU A 214 40.82 -18.15 -89.67
CA GLU A 214 39.64 -19.00 -89.86
C GLU A 214 38.94 -18.65 -91.19
N SER A 215 38.42 -19.67 -91.88
CA SER A 215 37.72 -19.48 -93.16
C SER A 215 36.41 -18.68 -92.96
N PRO A 216 36.01 -17.85 -93.93
CA PRO A 216 34.85 -16.96 -93.81
C PRO A 216 33.54 -17.70 -93.48
N ASP A 217 33.38 -18.94 -93.91
CA ASP A 217 32.20 -19.77 -93.61
C ASP A 217 32.13 -20.18 -92.13
N VAL A 218 33.26 -20.40 -91.47
CA VAL A 218 33.34 -20.74 -90.03
C VAL A 218 33.04 -19.51 -89.18
N MET A 219 33.51 -18.34 -89.60
CA MET A 219 33.20 -17.06 -88.96
C MET A 219 31.71 -16.71 -89.10
N ALA A 220 31.11 -16.94 -90.27
CA ALA A 220 29.67 -16.77 -90.49
C ALA A 220 28.84 -17.75 -89.64
N ALA A 221 29.25 -19.01 -89.53
CA ALA A 221 28.59 -20.01 -88.69
C ALA A 221 28.68 -19.66 -87.19
N LYS A 222 29.84 -19.21 -86.69
CA LYS A 222 30.00 -18.73 -85.32
C LYS A 222 29.18 -17.46 -85.06
N ALA A 223 29.10 -16.55 -86.03
CA ALA A 223 28.26 -15.36 -85.93
C ALA A 223 26.76 -15.71 -85.87
N ALA A 224 26.31 -16.67 -86.68
CA ALA A 224 24.93 -17.18 -86.66
C ALA A 224 24.60 -17.90 -85.34
N ALA A 225 25.51 -18.71 -84.81
CA ALA A 225 25.33 -19.37 -83.52
C ALA A 225 25.21 -18.37 -82.37
N ARG A 226 26.06 -17.33 -82.33
CA ARG A 226 25.97 -16.23 -81.36
C ARG A 226 24.67 -15.43 -81.51
N ALA A 227 24.14 -15.28 -82.72
CA ALA A 227 22.86 -14.62 -82.95
C ALA A 227 21.67 -15.46 -82.42
N MET A 228 21.70 -16.79 -82.61
CA MET A 228 20.69 -17.68 -82.05
C MET A 228 20.74 -17.74 -80.52
N GLU A 229 21.94 -17.73 -79.93
CA GLU A 229 22.13 -17.69 -78.47
C GLU A 229 21.61 -16.39 -77.86
N ARG A 230 21.80 -15.24 -78.55
CA ARG A 230 21.21 -13.96 -78.15
C ARG A 230 19.68 -13.98 -78.19
N LEU A 231 19.08 -14.57 -79.23
CA LEU A 231 17.62 -14.69 -79.33
C LEU A 231 17.05 -15.67 -78.29
N ALA A 232 17.79 -16.72 -77.92
CA ALA A 232 17.39 -17.62 -76.84
C ALA A 232 17.45 -16.91 -75.48
N ALA A 233 18.53 -16.17 -75.21
CA ALA A 233 18.68 -15.38 -73.99
C ALA A 233 17.61 -14.28 -73.88
N GLU A 234 17.23 -13.64 -74.99
CA GLU A 234 16.16 -12.64 -75.03
C GLU A 234 14.79 -13.25 -74.71
N LYS A 235 14.47 -14.42 -75.29
CA LYS A 235 13.23 -15.17 -74.97
C LYS A 235 13.20 -15.67 -73.52
N ASP A 236 14.34 -16.10 -72.98
CA ASP A 236 14.43 -16.51 -71.58
C ASP A 236 14.30 -15.32 -70.63
N PHE A 237 14.85 -14.16 -71.00
CA PHE A 237 14.66 -12.91 -70.28
C PHE A 237 13.19 -12.45 -70.31
N GLU A 238 12.52 -12.52 -71.46
CA GLU A 238 11.09 -12.21 -71.57
C GLU A 238 10.22 -13.14 -70.70
N ARG A 239 10.53 -14.45 -70.67
CA ARG A 239 9.84 -15.42 -69.80
C ARG A 239 10.08 -15.13 -68.33
N GLN A 240 11.32 -14.81 -67.95
CA GLN A 240 11.66 -14.42 -66.58
C GLN A 240 10.97 -13.12 -66.19
N ALA A 241 10.89 -12.13 -67.08
CA ALA A 241 10.19 -10.88 -66.86
C ALA A 241 8.67 -11.10 -66.70
N ALA A 242 8.04 -11.94 -67.54
CA ALA A 242 6.64 -12.30 -67.40
C ALA A 242 6.34 -13.02 -66.08
N SER A 243 7.18 -14.01 -65.71
CA SER A 243 7.06 -14.72 -64.43
C SER A 243 7.25 -13.78 -63.22
N ALA A 244 8.18 -12.82 -63.31
CA ALA A 244 8.37 -11.81 -62.27
C ALA A 244 7.16 -10.88 -62.12
N VAL A 245 6.49 -10.51 -63.22
CA VAL A 245 5.26 -9.70 -63.20
C VAL A 245 4.10 -10.48 -62.59
N GLU A 246 3.94 -11.75 -62.93
CA GLU A 246 2.91 -12.62 -62.32
C GLU A 246 3.15 -12.81 -60.81
N ALA A 247 4.40 -13.06 -60.40
CA ALA A 247 4.77 -13.14 -58.99
C ALA A 247 4.52 -11.81 -58.24
N ALA A 248 4.80 -10.67 -58.87
CA ALA A 248 4.52 -9.36 -58.31
C ALA A 248 3.01 -9.10 -58.15
N ASN A 249 2.19 -9.53 -59.11
CA ASN A 249 0.74 -9.41 -59.03
C ASN A 249 0.14 -10.34 -57.96
N ALA A 250 0.66 -11.58 -57.84
CA ALA A 250 0.26 -12.51 -56.78
C ALA A 250 0.60 -11.94 -55.39
N ALA A 251 1.80 -11.39 -55.20
CA ALA A 251 2.21 -10.75 -53.95
C ALA A 251 1.35 -9.53 -53.60
N ARG A 252 0.91 -8.75 -54.60
CA ARG A 252 -0.04 -7.63 -54.39
C ARG A 252 -1.42 -8.14 -53.95
N ALA A 253 -1.95 -9.18 -54.58
CA ALA A 253 -3.23 -9.77 -54.19
C ALA A 253 -3.20 -10.36 -52.78
N GLU A 254 -2.11 -11.03 -52.40
CA GLU A 254 -1.91 -11.54 -51.05
C GLU A 254 -1.80 -10.42 -50.02
N LYS A 255 -1.09 -9.33 -50.36
CA LYS A 255 -1.02 -8.13 -49.52
C LYS A 255 -2.39 -7.49 -49.31
N GLU A 256 -3.19 -7.33 -50.37
CA GLU A 256 -4.54 -6.78 -50.27
C GLU A 256 -5.47 -7.69 -49.45
N ALA A 257 -5.38 -9.01 -49.60
CA ALA A 257 -6.14 -9.96 -48.80
C ALA A 257 -5.74 -9.89 -47.31
N ALA A 258 -4.44 -9.79 -47.02
CA ALA A 258 -3.93 -9.61 -45.67
C ALA A 258 -4.37 -8.26 -45.06
N GLU A 259 -4.42 -7.20 -45.84
CA GLU A 259 -4.92 -5.88 -45.40
C GLU A 259 -6.43 -5.92 -45.09
N ARG A 260 -7.23 -6.60 -45.91
CA ARG A 260 -8.68 -6.80 -45.63
C ARG A 260 -8.90 -7.63 -44.37
N ALA A 261 -8.19 -8.75 -44.20
CA ALA A 261 -8.28 -9.57 -43.00
C ALA A 261 -7.85 -8.81 -41.74
N ARG A 262 -6.83 -7.92 -41.85
CA ARG A 262 -6.43 -7.02 -40.75
C ARG A 262 -7.52 -6.00 -40.44
N ALA A 263 -8.15 -5.39 -41.45
CA ALA A 263 -9.23 -4.43 -41.24
C ALA A 263 -10.45 -5.07 -40.57
N GLU A 264 -10.85 -6.27 -40.99
CA GLU A 264 -11.94 -7.03 -40.38
C GLU A 264 -11.63 -7.41 -38.92
N ALA A 265 -10.39 -7.83 -38.63
CA ALA A 265 -9.97 -8.13 -37.26
C ALA A 265 -9.98 -6.89 -36.36
N VAL A 266 -9.62 -5.71 -36.90
CA VAL A 266 -9.66 -4.44 -36.16
C VAL A 266 -11.11 -4.02 -35.86
N GLU A 267 -12.03 -4.15 -36.81
CA GLU A 267 -13.46 -3.88 -36.57
C GLU A 267 -14.06 -4.85 -35.56
N ALA A 268 -13.78 -6.16 -35.66
CA ALA A 268 -14.24 -7.13 -34.68
C ALA A 268 -13.73 -6.84 -33.25
N LEU A 269 -12.47 -6.41 -33.12
CA LEU A 269 -11.91 -5.98 -31.84
C LEU A 269 -12.58 -4.69 -31.33
N ARG A 270 -12.93 -3.77 -32.23
CA ARG A 270 -13.64 -2.53 -31.88
C ARG A 270 -15.04 -2.83 -31.35
N GLU A 271 -15.82 -3.67 -32.04
CA GLU A 271 -17.15 -4.09 -31.59
C GLU A 271 -17.10 -4.84 -30.25
N ALA A 272 -16.12 -5.74 -30.08
CA ALA A 272 -15.90 -6.44 -28.82
C ALA A 272 -15.54 -5.46 -27.67
N ASN A 273 -14.72 -4.44 -27.95
CA ASN A 273 -14.39 -3.43 -26.95
C ASN A 273 -15.60 -2.54 -26.62
N GLU A 274 -16.39 -2.13 -27.62
CA GLU A 274 -17.60 -1.34 -27.40
C GLU A 274 -18.65 -2.10 -26.58
N THR A 275 -18.81 -3.41 -26.81
CA THR A 275 -19.73 -4.25 -26.02
C THR A 275 -19.23 -4.46 -24.59
N ALA A 276 -17.92 -4.67 -24.40
CA ALA A 276 -17.30 -4.75 -23.08
C ALA A 276 -17.45 -3.42 -22.30
N GLU A 277 -17.21 -2.28 -22.95
CA GLU A 277 -17.41 -0.95 -22.35
C GLU A 277 -18.86 -0.71 -21.94
N ARG A 278 -19.84 -1.10 -22.77
CA ARG A 278 -21.27 -0.99 -22.42
C ARG A 278 -21.61 -1.86 -21.21
N SER A 279 -21.14 -3.11 -21.17
CA SER A 279 -21.36 -4.00 -20.03
C SER A 279 -20.75 -3.45 -18.73
N LEU A 280 -19.55 -2.87 -18.80
CA LEU A 280 -18.92 -2.23 -17.63
C LEU A 280 -19.69 -0.98 -17.17
N ARG A 281 -20.21 -0.17 -18.10
CA ARG A 281 -21.08 0.98 -17.77
C ARG A 281 -22.37 0.52 -17.08
N ASP A 282 -23.04 -0.50 -17.61
CA ASP A 282 -24.27 -1.03 -17.00
C ASP A 282 -24.02 -1.62 -15.60
N GLN A 283 -22.87 -2.29 -15.40
CA GLN A 283 -22.46 -2.78 -14.08
C GLN A 283 -22.16 -1.62 -13.11
N ALA A 284 -21.51 -0.55 -13.60
CA ALA A 284 -21.24 0.65 -12.80
C ALA A 284 -22.55 1.34 -12.39
N ASP A 285 -23.50 1.54 -13.31
CA ASP A 285 -24.80 2.14 -13.03
C ASP A 285 -25.63 1.28 -12.05
N ALA A 286 -25.59 -0.05 -12.18
CA ALA A 286 -26.23 -0.95 -11.24
C ALA A 286 -25.59 -0.86 -9.84
N PHE A 287 -24.26 -0.79 -9.78
CA PHE A 287 -23.54 -0.58 -8.54
C PHE A 287 -23.88 0.78 -7.90
N GLU A 288 -23.94 1.85 -8.68
CA GLU A 288 -24.36 3.18 -8.18
C GLU A 288 -25.79 3.17 -7.63
N ARG A 289 -26.74 2.50 -8.31
CA ARG A 289 -28.12 2.37 -7.81
C ARG A 289 -28.19 1.61 -6.49
N THR A 290 -27.44 0.51 -6.36
CA THR A 290 -27.38 -0.26 -5.11
C THR A 290 -26.72 0.52 -3.99
N MET A 291 -25.65 1.26 -4.29
CA MET A 291 -24.98 2.14 -3.35
C MET A 291 -25.91 3.27 -2.88
N LEU A 292 -26.61 3.95 -3.79
CA LEU A 292 -27.60 4.99 -3.43
C LEU A 292 -28.74 4.41 -2.58
N SER A 293 -29.24 3.22 -2.91
CA SER A 293 -30.23 2.53 -2.09
C SER A 293 -29.70 2.20 -0.69
N MET A 294 -28.46 1.73 -0.58
CA MET A 294 -27.82 1.46 0.72
C MET A 294 -27.59 2.75 1.51
N GLU A 295 -27.18 3.84 0.85
CA GLU A 295 -27.03 5.15 1.49
C GLU A 295 -28.35 5.68 2.03
N GLU A 296 -29.44 5.53 1.28
CA GLU A 296 -30.77 5.95 1.73
C GLU A 296 -31.24 5.10 2.93
N GLN A 297 -31.03 3.79 2.89
CA GLN A 297 -31.29 2.91 4.04
C GLN A 297 -30.45 3.31 5.25
N LEU A 298 -29.18 3.65 5.06
CA LEU A 298 -28.28 4.06 6.12
C LEU A 298 -28.71 5.42 6.70
N ARG A 299 -29.10 6.39 5.86
CA ARG A 299 -29.65 7.67 6.30
C ARG A 299 -30.94 7.47 7.11
N ARG A 300 -31.88 6.65 6.63
CA ARG A 300 -33.13 6.33 7.36
C ARG A 300 -32.86 5.63 8.69
N ALA A 301 -31.90 4.71 8.74
CA ALA A 301 -31.49 4.05 9.97
C ALA A 301 -30.82 5.02 10.95
N GLN A 302 -30.00 5.95 10.45
CA GLN A 302 -29.38 7.00 11.25
C GLN A 302 -30.42 7.94 11.84
N THR A 303 -31.36 8.45 11.04
CA THR A 303 -32.43 9.33 11.54
C THR A 303 -33.30 8.62 12.56
N ALA A 304 -33.68 7.36 12.32
CA ALA A 304 -34.44 6.56 13.28
C ALA A 304 -33.67 6.33 14.59
N ALA A 305 -32.36 6.10 14.52
CA ALA A 305 -31.51 5.95 15.69
C ALA A 305 -31.34 7.27 16.46
N GLU A 306 -31.24 8.41 15.76
CA GLU A 306 -31.19 9.74 16.38
C GLU A 306 -32.51 10.09 17.06
N GLU A 307 -33.65 9.82 16.42
CA GLU A 307 -34.97 10.01 17.04
C GLU A 307 -35.15 9.12 18.28
N ALA A 308 -34.75 7.84 18.21
CA ALA A 308 -34.81 6.94 19.35
C ALA A 308 -33.92 7.43 20.51
N ARG A 309 -32.72 7.95 20.20
CA ARG A 309 -31.84 8.57 21.21
C ARG A 309 -32.45 9.82 21.81
N ALA A 310 -33.02 10.72 21.00
CA ALA A 310 -33.67 11.93 21.49
C ALA A 310 -34.84 11.60 22.43
N ARG A 311 -35.68 10.61 22.07
CA ARG A 311 -36.76 10.12 22.93
C ARG A 311 -36.22 9.56 24.24
N ALA A 312 -35.20 8.71 24.18
CA ALA A 312 -34.57 8.17 25.38
C ALA A 312 -33.93 9.27 26.26
N GLU A 313 -33.31 10.29 25.66
CA GLU A 313 -32.76 11.43 26.40
C GLU A 313 -33.85 12.24 27.10
N THR A 314 -35.00 12.46 26.44
CA THR A 314 -36.15 13.12 27.08
C THR A 314 -36.73 12.29 28.22
N GLU A 315 -36.92 10.99 28.02
CA GLU A 315 -37.41 10.07 29.06
C GLU A 315 -36.46 10.01 30.26
N ILE A 316 -35.15 9.96 30.02
CA ILE A 316 -34.14 10.01 31.09
C ILE A 316 -34.16 11.36 31.81
N ALA A 317 -34.30 12.47 31.08
CA ALA A 317 -34.36 13.80 31.67
C ALA A 317 -35.62 13.99 32.53
N ASP A 318 -36.78 13.52 32.07
CA ASP A 318 -38.03 13.60 32.80
C ASP A 318 -38.02 12.66 34.03
N ALA A 319 -37.56 11.42 33.88
CA ALA A 319 -37.35 10.51 35.01
C ALA A 319 -36.36 11.07 36.04
N ARG A 320 -35.34 11.81 35.58
CA ARG A 320 -34.38 12.49 36.47
C ARG A 320 -35.04 13.66 37.21
N ARG A 321 -35.82 14.50 36.52
CA ARG A 321 -36.58 15.60 37.14
C ARG A 321 -37.55 15.06 38.19
N GLU A 322 -38.30 14.01 37.86
CA GLU A 322 -39.23 13.36 38.79
C GLU A 322 -38.52 12.81 40.04
N ARG A 323 -37.35 12.18 39.87
CA ARG A 323 -36.52 11.72 41.00
C ARG A 323 -35.98 12.89 41.82
N GLU A 324 -35.53 13.96 41.20
CA GLU A 324 -35.03 15.16 41.88
C GLU A 324 -36.16 15.87 42.65
N THR A 325 -37.36 15.99 42.08
CA THR A 325 -38.53 16.57 42.76
C THR A 325 -38.99 15.68 43.91
N PHE A 326 -39.06 14.35 43.70
CA PHE A 326 -39.41 13.42 44.76
C PHE A 326 -38.40 13.45 45.92
N ALA A 327 -37.10 13.49 45.61
CA ALA A 327 -36.05 13.60 46.62
C ALA A 327 -36.12 14.95 47.36
N ALA A 328 -36.37 16.06 46.65
CA ALA A 328 -36.51 17.38 47.27
C ALA A 328 -37.75 17.47 48.17
N GLU A 329 -38.88 16.90 47.74
CA GLU A 329 -40.11 16.83 48.54
C GLU A 329 -39.95 15.92 49.76
N SER A 330 -39.31 14.76 49.61
CA SER A 330 -39.01 13.86 50.73
C SER A 330 -38.14 14.55 51.78
N ARG A 331 -37.07 15.23 51.35
CA ARG A 331 -36.19 16.00 52.23
C ARG A 331 -36.91 17.16 52.91
N ALA A 332 -37.75 17.90 52.18
CA ALA A 332 -38.52 19.00 52.76
C ALA A 332 -39.53 18.51 53.81
N ARG A 333 -40.11 17.31 53.61
CA ARG A 333 -40.97 16.65 54.60
C ARG A 333 -40.17 16.24 55.84
N GLU A 334 -39.04 15.57 55.67
CA GLU A 334 -38.16 15.14 56.77
C GLU A 334 -37.62 16.34 57.57
N GLN A 335 -37.26 17.45 56.91
CA GLN A 335 -36.84 18.69 57.58
C GLN A 335 -37.98 19.35 58.37
N ARG A 336 -39.20 19.36 57.84
CA ARG A 336 -40.36 19.86 58.57
C ARG A 336 -40.67 18.97 59.77
N GLU A 337 -40.60 17.65 59.60
CA GLU A 337 -40.84 16.67 60.65
C GLU A 337 -39.79 16.79 61.78
N THR A 338 -38.50 16.88 61.46
CA THR A 338 -37.44 17.13 62.45
C THR A 338 -37.61 18.48 63.16
N SER A 339 -37.98 19.55 62.43
CA SER A 339 -38.25 20.86 63.03
C SER A 339 -39.47 20.85 63.96
N ALA A 340 -40.51 20.10 63.60
CA ALA A 340 -41.72 19.93 64.40
C ALA A 340 -41.42 19.11 65.65
N MET A 341 -40.69 17.99 65.53
CA MET A 341 -40.26 17.16 66.67
C MET A 341 -39.40 17.98 67.66
N ARG A 342 -38.52 18.86 67.17
CA ARG A 342 -37.74 19.77 68.02
C ARG A 342 -38.63 20.76 68.78
N ALA A 343 -39.59 21.39 68.09
CA ALA A 343 -40.54 22.31 68.73
C ALA A 343 -41.43 21.62 69.77
N GLU A 344 -41.85 20.38 69.50
CA GLU A 344 -42.68 19.57 70.40
C GLU A 344 -41.91 19.14 71.65
N ILE A 345 -40.63 18.77 71.50
CA ILE A 345 -39.71 18.53 72.62
C ILE A 345 -39.58 19.79 73.49
N ASP A 346 -39.46 20.97 72.89
CA ASP A 346 -39.31 22.22 73.65
C ASP A 346 -40.60 22.61 74.39
N ALA A 347 -41.77 22.39 73.79
CA ALA A 347 -43.07 22.55 74.44
C ALA A 347 -43.25 21.57 75.62
N LEU A 348 -42.84 20.30 75.45
CA LEU A 348 -42.86 19.30 76.52
C LEU A 348 -41.90 19.64 77.68
N LYS A 349 -40.73 20.24 77.41
CA LYS A 349 -39.82 20.73 78.47
C LYS A 349 -40.44 21.85 79.29
N LEU A 350 -41.10 22.81 78.63
CA LEU A 350 -41.81 23.91 79.28
C LEU A 350 -42.96 23.37 80.16
N SER A 351 -43.77 22.47 79.61
CA SER A 351 -44.85 21.79 80.34
C SER A 351 -44.37 21.02 81.57
N LEU A 352 -43.20 20.38 81.51
CA LEU A 352 -42.59 19.65 82.63
C LEU A 352 -42.17 20.60 83.77
N GLY A 353 -41.80 21.84 83.44
CA GLY A 353 -41.45 22.88 84.41
C GLY A 353 -42.64 23.46 85.19
N ASP A 354 -43.83 23.42 84.61
CA ASP A 354 -45.05 24.05 85.17
C ASP A 354 -45.98 23.07 85.93
N SER A 355 -45.75 21.75 85.83
CA SER A 355 -46.67 20.73 86.36
C SER A 355 -46.41 20.30 87.82
N ASN A 356 -47.44 20.37 88.68
CA ASN A 356 -47.37 20.04 90.12
C ASN A 356 -47.85 18.61 90.50
N SER A 357 -48.33 17.80 89.54
CA SER A 357 -48.86 16.44 89.78
C SER A 357 -47.81 15.38 89.45
N SER A 358 -47.49 14.51 90.42
CA SER A 358 -46.44 13.48 90.30
C SER A 358 -46.67 12.52 89.12
N ASP A 359 -47.90 12.05 88.89
CA ASP A 359 -48.19 11.13 87.78
C ASP A 359 -48.13 11.84 86.41
N ALA A 360 -48.52 13.12 86.35
CA ALA A 360 -48.43 13.90 85.12
C ALA A 360 -46.97 14.21 84.74
N LEU A 361 -46.11 14.44 85.74
CA LEU A 361 -44.66 14.61 85.56
C LEU A 361 -44.00 13.34 85.01
N VAL A 362 -44.39 12.15 85.50
CA VAL A 362 -43.85 10.87 85.02
C VAL A 362 -44.29 10.60 83.56
N GLN A 363 -45.54 10.88 83.23
CA GLN A 363 -46.05 10.69 81.86
C GLN A 363 -45.44 11.67 80.85
N SER A 364 -45.31 12.95 81.20
CA SER A 364 -44.70 13.94 80.30
C SER A 364 -43.18 13.77 80.16
N ALA A 365 -42.48 13.31 81.21
CA ALA A 365 -41.08 12.91 81.13
C ALA A 365 -40.86 11.69 80.22
N SER A 366 -41.76 10.71 80.27
CA SER A 366 -41.77 9.53 79.37
C SER A 366 -41.99 9.93 77.91
N ALA A 367 -42.98 10.80 77.65
CA ALA A 367 -43.26 11.32 76.30
C ALA A 367 -42.09 12.15 75.74
N LEU A 368 -41.45 12.98 76.57
CA LEU A 368 -40.24 13.72 76.20
C LEU A 368 -39.08 12.79 75.83
N ALA A 369 -38.89 11.69 76.57
CA ALA A 369 -37.85 10.71 76.28
C ALA A 369 -38.10 10.01 74.94
N ALA A 370 -39.35 9.64 74.65
CA ALA A 370 -39.74 9.04 73.37
C ALA A 370 -39.55 10.00 72.18
N ALA A 371 -39.94 11.27 72.32
CA ALA A 371 -39.77 12.29 71.28
C ALA A 371 -38.29 12.58 70.98
N LYS A 372 -37.44 12.67 72.02
CA LYS A 372 -35.98 12.80 71.86
C LYS A 372 -35.35 11.60 71.15
N ALA A 373 -35.82 10.38 71.45
CA ALA A 373 -35.34 9.17 70.78
C ALA A 373 -35.75 9.13 69.30
N ALA A 374 -36.96 9.58 68.96
CA ALA A 374 -37.42 9.68 67.57
C ALA A 374 -36.61 10.71 66.77
N LEU A 375 -36.36 11.90 67.34
CA LEU A 375 -35.50 12.92 66.73
C LEU A 375 -34.08 12.38 66.48
N ALA A 376 -33.48 11.72 67.48
CA ALA A 376 -32.15 11.13 67.35
C ALA A 376 -32.10 10.06 66.23
N ALA A 377 -33.15 9.25 66.06
CA ALA A 377 -33.24 8.28 64.99
C ALA A 377 -33.33 8.93 63.59
N THR A 378 -34.03 10.06 63.46
CA THR A 378 -34.10 10.81 62.19
C THR A 378 -32.78 11.53 61.87
N GLU A 379 -32.11 12.08 62.88
CA GLU A 379 -30.77 12.68 62.72
C GLU A 379 -29.72 11.64 62.34
N GLN A 380 -29.80 10.44 62.91
CA GLN A 380 -28.97 9.30 62.52
C GLN A 380 -29.17 8.93 61.05
N ARG A 381 -30.41 8.84 60.57
CA ARG A 381 -30.70 8.55 59.14
C ARG A 381 -30.15 9.61 58.20
N LEU A 382 -30.21 10.88 58.60
CA LEU A 382 -29.62 11.97 57.82
C LEU A 382 -28.09 11.85 57.79
N ALA A 383 -27.45 11.55 58.91
CA ALA A 383 -26.01 11.31 58.99
C ALA A 383 -25.58 10.09 58.14
N ASP A 384 -26.37 9.01 58.12
CA ASP A 384 -26.12 7.83 57.29
C ASP A 384 -26.23 8.18 55.79
N GLN A 385 -27.20 9.03 55.40
CA GLN A 385 -27.30 9.54 54.03
C GLN A 385 -26.12 10.45 53.65
N GLU A 386 -25.62 11.26 54.58
CA GLU A 386 -24.44 12.11 54.38
C GLU A 386 -23.16 11.27 54.20
N ALA A 387 -22.99 10.24 55.01
CA ALA A 387 -21.89 9.29 54.85
C ALA A 387 -21.96 8.60 53.47
N HIS A 388 -23.16 8.17 53.04
CA HIS A 388 -23.34 7.54 51.74
C HIS A 388 -23.00 8.47 50.56
N ASP A 389 -23.41 9.74 50.62
CA ASP A 389 -23.09 10.72 49.58
C ASP A 389 -21.59 11.05 49.54
N ALA A 390 -20.94 11.13 50.71
CA ALA A 390 -19.50 11.35 50.81
C ALA A 390 -18.70 10.18 50.20
N ASP A 391 -19.12 8.95 50.48
CA ASP A 391 -18.55 7.74 49.88
C ASP A 391 -18.75 7.74 48.35
N ALA A 392 -19.93 8.12 47.87
CA ALA A 392 -20.22 8.22 46.43
C ALA A 392 -19.34 9.26 45.72
N ILE A 393 -19.09 10.41 46.34
CA ILE A 393 -18.17 11.44 45.82
C ILE A 393 -16.73 10.92 45.78
N ALA A 394 -16.30 10.23 46.84
CA ALA A 394 -14.97 9.62 46.90
C ALA A 394 -14.77 8.59 45.76
N ASP A 395 -15.75 7.69 45.58
CA ASP A 395 -15.76 6.70 44.50
C ASP A 395 -15.70 7.34 43.11
N LEU A 396 -16.49 8.41 42.87
CA LEU A 396 -16.48 9.11 41.59
C LEU A 396 -15.15 9.82 41.31
N ARG A 397 -14.48 10.35 42.35
CA ARG A 397 -13.15 10.94 42.22
C ARG A 397 -12.11 9.89 41.86
N VAL A 398 -12.17 8.70 42.47
CA VAL A 398 -11.30 7.57 42.13
C VAL A 398 -11.50 7.17 40.66
N ARG A 399 -12.74 6.93 40.23
CA ARG A 399 -13.05 6.58 38.84
C ARG A 399 -12.63 7.65 37.84
N LEU A 400 -12.76 8.93 38.19
CA LEU A 400 -12.30 10.03 37.36
C LEU A 400 -10.78 9.99 37.15
N ASN A 401 -10.03 9.74 38.21
CA ASN A 401 -8.57 9.64 38.15
C ASN A 401 -8.13 8.40 37.36
N GLU A 402 -8.79 7.26 37.54
CA GLU A 402 -8.55 6.05 36.76
C GLU A 402 -8.78 6.29 35.27
N LYS A 403 -9.91 6.90 34.90
CA LYS A 403 -10.23 7.22 33.50
C LYS A 403 -9.28 8.24 32.88
N GLN A 404 -8.77 9.19 33.67
CA GLN A 404 -7.71 10.09 33.23
C GLN A 404 -6.41 9.32 32.94
N ARG A 405 -6.01 8.42 33.84
CA ARG A 405 -4.83 7.57 33.64
C ARG A 405 -4.98 6.69 32.40
N GLU A 406 -6.13 6.05 32.21
CA GLU A 406 -6.43 5.24 31.02
C GLU A 406 -6.36 6.07 29.73
N LEU A 407 -6.86 7.31 29.74
CA LEU A 407 -6.78 8.20 28.58
C LEU A 407 -5.33 8.58 28.25
N ASP A 408 -4.52 8.87 29.26
CA ASP A 408 -3.12 9.23 29.05
C ASP A 408 -2.28 8.04 28.58
N GLU A 409 -2.55 6.83 29.09
CA GLU A 409 -1.99 5.59 28.54
C GLU A 409 -2.40 5.33 27.10
N ALA A 410 -3.66 5.58 26.74
CA ALA A 410 -4.11 5.45 25.35
C ALA A 410 -3.41 6.47 24.45
N ARG A 411 -3.16 7.69 24.94
CA ARG A 411 -2.41 8.72 24.20
C ARG A 411 -0.94 8.35 24.00
N THR A 412 -0.28 7.78 25.01
CA THR A 412 1.11 7.32 24.84
C THR A 412 1.19 6.16 23.87
N ARG A 413 0.28 5.18 23.96
CA ARG A 413 0.18 4.08 22.98
C ARG A 413 -0.04 4.59 21.56
N LEU A 414 -0.88 5.61 21.39
CA LEU A 414 -1.08 6.25 20.09
C LEU A 414 0.20 6.83 19.52
N LYS A 415 0.94 7.62 20.30
CA LYS A 415 2.23 8.17 19.87
C LYS A 415 3.21 7.06 19.48
N THR A 416 3.32 6.00 20.27
CA THR A 416 4.23 4.89 19.95
C THR A 416 3.83 4.17 18.66
N LEU A 417 2.52 4.02 18.39
CA LEU A 417 2.03 3.43 17.14
C LEU A 417 2.24 4.36 15.94
N GLU A 418 2.16 5.68 16.13
CA GLU A 418 2.50 6.67 15.08
C GLU A 418 4.00 6.61 14.74
N GLU A 419 4.87 6.55 15.74
CA GLU A 419 6.31 6.38 15.55
C GLU A 419 6.65 5.07 14.83
N GLN A 420 6.01 3.96 15.21
CA GLN A 420 6.15 2.67 14.53
C GLN A 420 5.67 2.72 13.07
N LEU A 421 4.58 3.44 12.79
CA LEU A 421 4.11 3.61 11.43
C LEU A 421 5.09 4.40 10.57
N VAL A 422 5.69 5.45 11.13
CA VAL A 422 6.72 6.24 10.45
C VAL A 422 7.97 5.39 10.20
N SER A 423 8.43 4.60 11.17
CA SER A 423 9.60 3.74 10.97
C SER A 423 9.37 2.68 9.90
N VAL A 424 8.19 2.05 9.86
CA VAL A 424 7.82 1.09 8.80
C VAL A 424 7.73 1.79 7.43
N ALA A 425 7.19 3.02 7.37
CA ALA A 425 7.14 3.80 6.14
C ALA A 425 8.54 4.19 5.63
N VAL A 426 9.46 4.56 6.52
CA VAL A 426 10.86 4.86 6.18
C VAL A 426 11.61 3.62 5.70
N ALA A 427 11.41 2.48 6.36
CA ALA A 427 11.98 1.19 5.95
C ALA A 427 11.47 0.73 4.58
N ALA A 428 10.19 1.00 4.27
CA ALA A 428 9.63 0.74 2.93
C ALA A 428 10.19 1.68 1.85
N ALA A 429 10.53 2.92 2.21
CA ALA A 429 11.12 3.90 1.27
C ALA A 429 12.62 3.69 1.04
N HIS A 430 13.33 3.10 2.00
CA HIS A 430 14.76 2.79 1.92
C HIS A 430 14.96 1.28 2.08
N PRO A 431 14.77 0.48 1.02
CA PRO A 431 15.21 -0.91 1.07
C PRO A 431 16.70 -0.93 1.44
N PRO A 432 17.16 -1.85 2.29
CA PRO A 432 18.57 -1.92 2.65
C PRO A 432 19.40 -2.00 1.37
N SER A 433 20.29 -1.02 1.19
CA SER A 433 21.21 -0.96 0.07
C SER A 433 22.22 -2.09 0.22
N VAL A 434 21.91 -3.27 -0.32
CA VAL A 434 22.82 -4.41 -0.39
C VAL A 434 23.52 -4.37 -1.74
N ILE A 435 24.28 -3.30 -1.98
CA ILE A 435 25.32 -3.28 -3.00
C ILE A 435 26.58 -2.83 -2.27
N GLY A 436 27.36 -3.84 -1.87
CA GLY A 436 28.63 -3.70 -1.16
C GLY A 436 29.35 -5.03 -1.22
N THR A 437 30.09 -5.22 -2.32
CA THR A 437 31.25 -6.10 -2.57
C THR A 437 31.53 -7.26 -1.59
N PRO A 438 31.76 -8.49 -2.10
CA PRO A 438 32.32 -9.57 -1.31
C PRO A 438 33.82 -9.32 -1.15
N HIS A 439 34.35 -9.29 0.06
CA HIS A 439 35.69 -9.80 0.39
C HIS A 439 35.93 -9.63 1.89
N GLY A 440 35.98 -10.74 2.59
CA GLY A 440 36.26 -10.82 4.02
C GLY A 440 36.39 -12.28 4.40
N THR A 441 37.55 -12.86 4.09
CA THR A 441 37.98 -14.17 4.60
C THR A 441 38.17 -14.09 6.11
N PRO A 442 37.49 -14.91 6.93
CA PRO A 442 37.95 -15.17 8.28
C PRO A 442 38.88 -16.39 8.24
N HIS A 443 40.16 -16.16 8.51
CA HIS A 443 41.07 -17.21 8.96
C HIS A 443 40.46 -17.91 10.19
N SER A 444 40.18 -19.21 10.08
CA SER A 444 39.97 -20.10 11.22
C SER A 444 40.76 -21.38 11.02
N THR A 445 41.66 -21.63 11.96
CA THR A 445 42.47 -22.83 12.18
C THR A 445 41.63 -24.12 12.30
N PRO A 446 42.23 -25.31 12.06
CA PRO A 446 41.50 -26.56 11.85
C PRO A 446 41.10 -27.23 13.17
N GLY A 447 39.82 -27.57 13.32
CA GLY A 447 39.29 -28.47 14.36
C GLY A 447 38.90 -29.84 13.77
N PRO A 448 38.87 -30.91 14.58
CA PRO A 448 38.79 -32.30 14.10
C PRO A 448 37.37 -32.67 13.61
N PRO A 449 37.23 -33.67 12.71
CA PRO A 449 35.94 -34.02 12.12
C PRO A 449 35.03 -34.77 13.11
N PRO A 450 33.69 -34.56 13.05
CA PRO A 450 32.73 -35.28 13.88
C PRO A 450 32.48 -36.72 13.40
N PRO A 451 31.99 -37.62 14.28
CA PRO A 451 31.88 -39.05 14.00
C PRO A 451 30.72 -39.38 13.07
N ARG A 452 30.94 -40.36 12.19
CA ARG A 452 29.91 -41.00 11.37
C ARG A 452 28.90 -41.71 12.28
N SER A 453 27.62 -41.37 12.15
CA SER A 453 26.52 -42.17 12.73
C SER A 453 26.11 -43.28 11.74
N PRO A 454 25.84 -44.51 12.22
CA PRO A 454 25.36 -45.63 11.42
C PRO A 454 23.82 -45.63 11.30
N TYR A 455 23.31 -46.46 10.36
CA TYR A 455 21.91 -46.71 10.01
C TYR A 455 21.24 -45.62 9.14
N GLY A 456 20.66 -45.88 7.97
CA GLY A 456 20.41 -47.13 7.25
C GLY A 456 19.16 -46.98 6.38
N VAL A 457 19.29 -47.07 5.06
CA VAL A 457 18.24 -47.42 4.07
C VAL A 457 19.06 -47.88 2.84
N GLY A 458 18.97 -49.05 2.24
CA GLY A 458 17.92 -50.04 2.15
C GLY A 458 17.98 -50.53 0.70
N HIS A 459 18.86 -51.49 0.41
CA HIS A 459 18.88 -52.19 -0.88
C HIS A 459 17.86 -53.32 -0.84
N ALA A 460 16.95 -53.35 -1.81
CA ALA A 460 16.36 -54.58 -2.32
C ALA A 460 15.89 -54.34 -3.76
N THR A 461 16.70 -54.78 -4.71
CA THR A 461 16.26 -55.33 -6.01
C THR A 461 15.81 -56.79 -5.79
N PRO A 462 14.99 -57.41 -6.65
CA PRO A 462 14.82 -57.18 -8.10
C PRO A 462 13.57 -56.39 -8.49
#